data_AF-A0A2A2RJM3-F1
#
_entry.id   AF-A0A2A2RJM3-F1
#
_cell.length_a   1.000
_cell.length_b   1.000
_cell.length_c   1.000
_cell.angle_alpha   90.00
_cell.angle_beta   90.00
_cell.angle_gamma   90.00
#
_symmetry.space_group_name_H-M   'P 1'
#
loop_
_entity.id
_entity.type
_entity.pdbx_description
1 polymer ?
#
loop_
_entity_poly.entity_id
_entity_poly.type
_entity_poly.pdbx_seq_one_letter_code
_entity_poly.pdbx_strand_id
1 'polypeptide(L)'
;MKTLLRSVLCLPVLLWAEPSAPVPVWDAAPPAETLKAKPGQDPKGILNKNGHRTDVMIPEFVVWPAAKPNAPFIIVCPGGGYGILAEEHEGAEVARRLNAQGVGAAVLRYRVPRRDNDKPWVVPVLDARKTIELVRAHAAEWNADPKKIGILGFSA
;
A
#
# COMPACT_ATOMS: atom_id res chain seq x y z
N MET A 1 -4.81 -59.71 -13.04
CA MET A 1 -5.32 -58.32 -12.98
C MET A 1 -4.22 -57.45 -12.37
N LYS A 2 -3.63 -56.52 -13.13
CA LYS A 2 -2.58 -55.60 -12.65
C LYS A 2 -3.23 -54.26 -12.30
N THR A 3 -3.29 -53.92 -11.02
CA THR A 3 -3.82 -52.66 -10.54
C THR A 3 -2.78 -51.56 -10.77
N LEU A 4 -3.02 -50.66 -11.74
CA LEU A 4 -2.18 -49.48 -11.94
C LEU A 4 -2.56 -48.42 -10.89
N LEU A 5 -1.65 -48.13 -9.95
CA LEU A 5 -1.75 -46.94 -9.10
C LEU A 5 -1.43 -45.71 -9.95
N ARG A 6 -2.43 -44.86 -10.23
CA ARG A 6 -2.22 -43.54 -10.82
C ARG A 6 -1.84 -42.56 -9.72
N SER A 7 -0.56 -42.27 -9.59
CA SER A 7 -0.06 -41.19 -8.74
C SER A 7 -0.50 -39.84 -9.33
N VAL A 8 -1.42 -39.15 -8.67
CA VAL A 8 -1.80 -37.78 -9.03
C VAL A 8 -0.77 -36.84 -8.40
N LEU A 9 0.04 -36.21 -9.26
CA LEU A 9 1.01 -35.19 -8.85
C LEU A 9 0.24 -33.89 -8.57
N CYS A 10 -0.03 -33.59 -7.29
CA CYS A 10 -0.51 -32.25 -6.89
C CYS A 10 0.69 -31.28 -6.91
N LEU A 11 0.82 -30.49 -7.98
CA LEU A 11 1.67 -29.31 -7.97
C LEU A 11 1.08 -28.30 -6.97
N PRO A 12 1.86 -27.78 -6.00
CA PRO A 12 1.37 -26.74 -5.12
C PRO A 12 1.13 -25.48 -5.96
N VAL A 13 -0.14 -25.08 -6.06
CA VAL A 13 -0.50 -23.76 -6.58
C VAL A 13 -0.03 -22.76 -5.52
N LEU A 14 1.01 -22.00 -5.82
CA LEU A 14 1.38 -20.80 -5.07
C LEU A 14 0.26 -19.77 -5.28
N LEU A 15 -0.73 -19.79 -4.39
CA LEU A 15 -1.71 -18.72 -4.28
C LEU A 15 -0.98 -17.48 -3.75
N TRP A 16 -0.74 -16.51 -4.63
CA TRP A 16 -0.36 -15.17 -4.20
C TRP A 16 -1.59 -14.50 -3.58
N ALA A 17 -1.40 -13.80 -2.46
CA ALA A 17 -2.47 -13.01 -1.89
C ALA A 17 -2.75 -11.85 -2.83
N GLU A 18 -3.95 -11.82 -3.41
CA GLU A 18 -4.43 -10.67 -4.16
C GLU A 18 -4.48 -9.44 -3.25
N PRO A 19 -4.18 -8.24 -3.77
CA PRO A 19 -4.32 -7.01 -3.00
C PRO A 19 -5.78 -6.81 -2.54
N SER A 20 -5.93 -6.23 -1.36
CA SER A 20 -7.23 -5.82 -0.83
C SER A 20 -7.84 -4.68 -1.65
N ALA A 21 -9.12 -4.40 -1.41
CA ALA A 21 -9.65 -3.09 -1.74
C ALA A 21 -8.86 -1.98 -1.01
N PRO A 22 -8.72 -0.77 -1.59
CA PRO A 22 -8.08 0.35 -0.92
C PRO A 22 -8.79 0.74 0.37
N VAL A 23 -8.02 1.02 1.41
CA VAL A 23 -8.50 1.46 2.74
C VAL A 23 -8.24 2.96 2.89
N PRO A 24 -9.25 3.79 3.23
CA PRO A 24 -9.02 5.22 3.46
C PRO A 24 -8.09 5.44 4.65
N VAL A 25 -7.20 6.43 4.56
CA VAL A 25 -6.35 6.82 5.70
C VAL A 25 -7.13 7.65 6.73
N TRP A 26 -8.11 8.43 6.28
CA TRP A 26 -8.92 9.30 7.12
C TRP A 26 -10.41 8.99 6.94
N ASP A 27 -11.14 8.85 8.05
CA ASP A 27 -12.60 8.64 8.04
C ASP A 27 -13.38 9.90 7.63
N ALA A 28 -12.74 11.06 7.78
CA ALA A 28 -13.26 12.37 7.42
C ALA A 28 -12.28 13.10 6.49
N ALA A 29 -12.54 14.39 6.23
CA ALA A 29 -11.63 15.21 5.44
C ALA A 29 -10.19 15.16 6.02
N PRO A 30 -9.17 14.84 5.20
CA PRO A 30 -7.79 14.79 5.65
C PRO A 30 -7.34 16.12 6.26
N PRO A 31 -6.64 16.11 7.42
CA PRO A 31 -6.21 17.34 8.07
C PRO A 31 -5.18 18.08 7.22
N ALA A 32 -5.20 19.42 7.28
CA ALA A 32 -4.30 20.30 6.55
C ALA A 32 -4.34 20.14 5.00
N GLU A 33 -5.45 19.63 4.45
CA GLU A 33 -5.66 19.70 3.00
C GLU A 33 -6.00 21.12 2.56
N THR A 34 -5.33 21.57 1.49
CA THR A 34 -5.50 22.91 0.92
C THR A 34 -5.89 22.87 -0.56
N LEU A 35 -5.71 21.71 -1.22
CA LEU A 35 -6.11 21.50 -2.61
C LEU A 35 -7.56 21.02 -2.69
N LYS A 36 -8.21 21.36 -3.80
CA LYS A 36 -9.56 20.87 -4.13
C LYS A 36 -9.53 20.17 -5.47
N ALA A 37 -10.18 19.02 -5.56
CA ALA A 37 -10.39 18.35 -6.83
C ALA A 37 -11.24 19.22 -7.75
N LYS A 38 -10.88 19.23 -9.04
CA LYS A 38 -11.69 19.88 -10.08
C LYS A 38 -12.97 19.06 -10.33
N PRO A 39 -14.04 19.66 -10.91
CA PRO A 39 -15.21 18.90 -11.31
C PRO A 39 -14.84 17.70 -12.20
N GLY A 40 -15.30 16.49 -11.81
CA GLY A 40 -15.02 15.24 -12.52
C GLY A 40 -13.63 14.63 -12.29
N GLN A 41 -12.77 15.26 -11.48
CA GLN A 41 -11.48 14.70 -11.09
C GLN A 41 -11.64 13.73 -9.91
N ASP A 42 -10.98 12.57 -9.99
CA ASP A 42 -10.89 11.67 -8.84
C ASP A 42 -9.92 12.25 -7.79
N PRO A 43 -10.40 12.62 -6.58
CA PRO A 43 -9.54 13.14 -5.52
C PRO A 43 -8.58 12.09 -4.93
N LYS A 44 -8.72 10.80 -5.29
CA LYS A 44 -7.77 9.74 -4.93
C LYS A 44 -6.62 9.62 -5.94
N GLY A 45 -6.60 10.48 -6.94
CA GLY A 45 -5.64 10.46 -8.03
C GLY A 45 -5.93 9.38 -9.08
N ILE A 46 -5.21 9.43 -10.19
CA ILE A 46 -5.31 8.45 -11.28
C ILE A 46 -3.92 7.88 -11.54
N LEU A 47 -3.83 6.55 -11.68
CA LEU A 47 -2.61 5.88 -12.11
C LEU A 47 -2.45 6.05 -13.62
N ASN A 48 -1.37 6.69 -14.05
CA ASN A 48 -1.08 6.87 -15.47
C ASN A 48 -0.37 5.65 -16.08
N LYS A 49 -0.18 5.67 -17.40
CA LYS A 49 0.48 4.59 -18.16
C LYS A 49 1.94 4.31 -17.77
N ASN A 50 2.59 5.23 -17.07
CA ASN A 50 3.96 5.07 -16.56
C ASN A 50 3.96 4.49 -15.13
N GLY A 51 2.80 4.12 -14.58
CA GLY A 51 2.70 3.63 -13.21
C GLY A 51 2.82 4.72 -12.15
N HIS A 52 2.64 5.99 -12.52
CA HIS A 52 2.66 7.09 -11.56
C HIS A 52 1.24 7.57 -11.22
N ARG A 53 0.96 7.77 -9.93
CA ARG A 53 -0.28 8.40 -9.45
C ARG A 53 -0.03 9.85 -9.08
N THR A 54 -0.94 10.73 -9.49
CA THR A 54 -0.87 12.18 -9.22
C THR A 54 -2.16 12.66 -8.57
N ASP A 55 -2.15 13.87 -8.01
CA ASP A 55 -3.35 14.56 -7.53
C ASP A 55 -4.16 13.75 -6.50
N VAL A 56 -3.46 13.22 -5.51
CA VAL A 56 -4.04 12.54 -4.36
C VAL A 56 -4.37 13.59 -3.30
N MET A 57 -5.64 13.88 -3.10
CA MET A 57 -6.20 14.69 -2.00
C MET A 57 -6.88 13.84 -0.93
N ILE A 58 -7.40 12.67 -1.30
CA ILE A 58 -7.95 11.67 -0.37
C ILE A 58 -6.97 10.48 -0.36
N PRO A 59 -6.10 10.38 0.67
CA PRO A 59 -5.11 9.31 0.75
C PRO A 59 -5.76 8.01 1.19
N GLU A 60 -5.25 6.92 0.62
CA GLU A 60 -5.67 5.55 0.90
C GLU A 60 -4.44 4.64 0.86
N PHE A 61 -4.57 3.40 1.32
CA PHE A 61 -3.53 2.40 1.17
C PHE A 61 -4.11 1.06 0.71
N VAL A 62 -3.32 0.31 -0.04
CA VAL A 62 -3.71 -1.01 -0.55
C VAL A 62 -2.89 -2.07 0.18
N VAL A 63 -3.53 -3.11 0.69
CA VAL A 63 -2.87 -4.14 1.49
C VAL A 63 -2.62 -5.40 0.68
N TRP A 64 -1.45 -5.97 0.83
CA TRP A 64 -1.10 -7.34 0.48
C TRP A 64 -0.96 -8.13 1.80
N PRO A 65 -2.00 -8.87 2.23
CA PRO A 65 -1.99 -9.59 3.49
C PRO A 65 -0.86 -10.63 3.52
N ALA A 66 -0.28 -10.87 4.70
CA ALA A 66 0.72 -11.92 4.82
C ALA A 66 0.08 -13.31 4.63
N ALA A 67 0.83 -14.23 4.02
CA ALA A 67 0.36 -15.61 3.82
C ALA A 67 0.24 -16.41 5.13
N LYS A 68 0.90 -15.97 6.21
CA LYS A 68 0.91 -16.63 7.52
C LYS A 68 0.63 -15.63 8.64
N PRO A 69 -0.11 -16.00 9.70
CA PRO A 69 -0.32 -15.15 10.87
C PRO A 69 0.98 -14.74 11.58
N ASN A 70 0.92 -13.63 12.32
CA ASN A 70 2.03 -13.05 13.08
C ASN A 70 3.27 -12.66 12.24
N ALA A 71 3.06 -12.38 10.96
CA ALA A 71 4.12 -11.97 10.05
C ALA A 71 4.57 -10.52 10.31
N PRO A 72 5.82 -10.17 9.95
CA PRO A 72 6.20 -8.77 9.80
C PRO A 72 5.32 -8.07 8.76
N PHE A 73 5.15 -6.76 8.91
CA PHE A 73 4.34 -5.96 7.98
C PHE A 73 5.03 -4.64 7.66
N ILE A 74 5.12 -4.29 6.37
CA ILE A 74 5.82 -3.10 5.90
C ILE A 74 4.87 -2.16 5.17
N ILE A 75 4.82 -0.91 5.62
CA ILE A 75 4.15 0.18 4.90
C ILE A 75 5.14 0.75 3.90
N VAL A 76 4.84 0.61 2.61
CA VAL A 76 5.64 1.10 1.50
C VAL A 76 5.14 2.49 1.10
N CYS A 77 6.05 3.46 1.07
CA CYS A 77 5.81 4.83 0.63
C CYS A 77 6.55 5.07 -0.69
N PRO A 78 5.85 5.05 -1.84
CA PRO A 78 6.45 5.34 -3.14
C PRO A 78 7.08 6.74 -3.17
N GLY A 79 8.09 6.97 -4.01
CA GLY A 79 8.69 8.29 -4.21
C GLY A 79 7.99 9.14 -5.25
N GLY A 80 8.61 10.27 -5.59
CA GLY A 80 8.14 11.15 -6.68
C GLY A 80 8.37 12.65 -6.49
N GLY A 81 9.38 13.06 -5.72
CA GLY A 81 9.56 14.45 -5.32
C GLY A 81 8.44 15.01 -4.44
N TYR A 82 7.59 14.24 -3.77
CA TYR A 82 6.26 14.68 -3.28
C TYR A 82 5.36 15.28 -4.37
N GLY A 83 5.71 15.17 -5.66
CA GLY A 83 4.92 15.67 -6.78
C GLY A 83 3.98 14.62 -7.34
N ILE A 84 4.44 13.37 -7.33
CA ILE A 84 3.73 12.17 -7.78
C ILE A 84 4.01 11.02 -6.82
N LEU A 85 3.35 9.88 -7.03
CA LEU A 85 3.71 8.60 -6.46
C LEU A 85 4.17 7.68 -7.58
N ALA A 86 5.40 7.17 -7.49
CA ALA A 86 5.97 6.11 -8.31
C ALA A 86 5.32 4.74 -7.98
N GLU A 87 3.99 4.69 -8.00
CA GLU A 87 3.19 3.68 -7.30
C GLU A 87 3.43 2.26 -7.80
N GLU A 88 3.62 2.04 -9.09
CA GLU A 88 3.79 0.69 -9.60
C GLU A 88 5.16 0.11 -9.18
N HIS A 89 6.27 0.73 -9.59
CA HIS A 89 7.61 0.17 -9.40
C HIS A 89 8.18 0.36 -8.00
N GLU A 90 7.84 1.44 -7.29
CA GLU A 90 8.25 1.69 -5.90
C GLU A 90 7.17 1.32 -4.87
N GLY A 91 5.98 0.93 -5.32
CA GLY A 91 4.87 0.49 -4.46
C GLY A 91 4.49 -0.96 -4.71
N ALA A 92 3.62 -1.20 -5.70
CA ALA A 92 2.97 -2.49 -5.91
C ALA A 92 3.97 -3.63 -6.18
N GLU A 93 5.02 -3.39 -6.97
CA GLU A 93 6.08 -4.39 -7.19
C GLU A 93 6.85 -4.71 -5.91
N VAL A 94 7.14 -3.70 -5.08
CA VAL A 94 7.83 -3.87 -3.79
C VAL A 94 6.96 -4.67 -2.83
N ALA A 95 5.66 -4.36 -2.75
CA ALA A 95 4.70 -5.10 -1.94
C ALA A 95 4.59 -6.57 -2.35
N ARG A 96 4.52 -6.86 -3.66
CA ARG A 96 4.54 -8.24 -4.17
C ARG A 96 5.83 -8.99 -3.80
N ARG A 97 6.99 -8.33 -3.87
CA ARG A 97 8.28 -8.93 -3.47
C ARG A 97 8.35 -9.22 -1.97
N LEU A 98 7.86 -8.31 -1.13
CA LEU A 98 7.75 -8.53 0.31
C LEU A 98 6.80 -9.70 0.63
N ASN A 99 5.66 -9.75 -0.06
CA ASN A 99 4.69 -10.82 0.12
C ASN A 99 5.24 -12.20 -0.26
N ALA A 100 6.04 -12.28 -1.34
CA ALA A 100 6.76 -13.49 -1.73
C ALA A 100 7.76 -13.98 -0.67
N GLN A 101 8.20 -13.11 0.24
CA GLN A 101 9.07 -13.44 1.37
C GLN A 101 8.29 -13.71 2.66
N GLY A 102 6.95 -13.74 2.60
CA GLY A 102 6.08 -13.97 3.75
C GLY A 102 5.84 -12.74 4.62
N VAL A 103 6.19 -11.55 4.13
CA VAL A 103 5.97 -10.26 4.81
C VAL A 103 4.70 -9.63 4.27
N GLY A 104 3.78 -9.22 5.16
CA GLY A 104 2.62 -8.44 4.73
C GLY A 104 3.05 -7.03 4.32
N ALA A 105 2.33 -6.39 3.40
CA ALA A 105 2.69 -5.05 2.96
C ALA A 105 1.46 -4.17 2.75
N ALA A 106 1.62 -2.86 2.91
CA ALA A 106 0.64 -1.87 2.48
C ALA A 106 1.32 -0.80 1.63
N VAL A 107 0.81 -0.51 0.44
CA VAL A 107 1.28 0.62 -0.36
C VAL A 107 0.46 1.85 0.00
N LEU A 108 1.09 2.84 0.61
CA LEU A 108 0.46 4.10 0.98
C LEU A 108 0.42 5.05 -0.22
N ARG A 109 -0.79 5.38 -0.66
CA ARG A 109 -1.06 6.47 -1.61
C ARG A 109 -1.24 7.76 -0.81
N TYR A 110 -0.12 8.32 -0.33
CA TYR A 110 -0.14 9.58 0.42
C TYR A 110 -0.42 10.78 -0.49
N ARG A 111 -0.80 11.89 0.13
CA ARG A 111 -1.19 13.10 -0.59
C ARG A 111 -0.03 13.72 -1.39
N VAL A 112 -0.24 13.84 -2.71
CA VAL A 112 0.60 14.55 -3.69
C VAL A 112 -0.29 15.36 -4.64
N PRO A 113 0.17 16.44 -5.30
CA PRO A 113 1.48 17.07 -5.17
C PRO A 113 1.64 17.80 -3.82
N ARG A 114 2.86 18.17 -3.45
CA ARG A 114 3.17 18.97 -2.26
C ARG A 114 2.24 20.19 -2.10
N ARG A 115 1.78 20.44 -0.88
CA ARG A 115 0.91 21.59 -0.53
C ARG A 115 1.70 22.84 -0.21
N ASP A 116 2.97 22.65 0.16
CA ASP A 116 3.93 23.66 0.54
C ASP A 116 5.28 23.28 -0.08
N ASN A 117 5.96 24.21 -0.74
CA ASN A 117 7.26 23.95 -1.38
C ASN A 117 8.42 23.92 -0.39
N ASP A 118 8.33 24.68 0.70
CA ASP A 118 9.35 24.75 1.75
C ASP A 118 9.19 23.57 2.73
N LYS A 119 7.96 23.08 2.90
CA LYS A 119 7.62 21.97 3.80
C LYS A 119 6.77 20.88 3.12
N PRO A 120 7.26 20.27 2.03
CA PRO A 120 6.47 19.33 1.22
C PRO A 120 6.07 18.05 1.98
N TRP A 121 6.79 17.73 3.06
CA TRP A 121 6.65 16.51 3.84
C TRP A 121 5.50 16.54 4.87
N VAL A 122 4.98 17.71 5.26
CA VAL A 122 4.05 17.83 6.41
C VAL A 122 2.81 16.96 6.24
N VAL A 123 2.13 17.13 5.12
CA VAL A 123 0.88 16.43 4.78
C VAL A 123 1.13 14.92 4.58
N PRO A 124 2.11 14.48 3.77
CA PRO A 124 2.48 13.06 3.65
C PRO A 124 2.83 12.36 4.97
N VAL A 125 3.54 13.04 5.88
CA VAL A 125 3.91 12.47 7.18
C VAL A 125 2.69 12.30 8.07
N LEU A 126 1.69 13.19 8.01
CA LEU A 126 0.41 12.98 8.71
C LEU A 126 -0.29 11.73 8.19
N ASP A 127 -0.32 11.53 6.88
CA ASP A 127 -0.92 10.35 6.26
C ASP A 127 -0.19 9.08 6.71
N ALA A 128 1.15 9.06 6.62
CA ALA A 128 1.96 7.91 7.03
C ALA A 128 1.77 7.56 8.52
N ARG A 129 1.72 8.57 9.39
CA ARG A 129 1.47 8.38 10.82
C ARG A 129 0.11 7.73 11.07
N LYS A 130 -0.93 8.21 10.40
CA LYS A 130 -2.28 7.65 10.54
C LYS A 130 -2.36 6.24 9.95
N THR A 131 -1.67 5.97 8.84
CA THR A 131 -1.56 4.62 8.28
C THR A 131 -0.89 3.64 9.26
N ILE A 132 0.17 4.05 9.97
CA ILE A 132 0.79 3.20 11.01
C ILE A 132 -0.21 2.85 12.13
N GLU A 133 -1.01 3.82 12.56
CA GLU A 133 -2.06 3.61 13.57
C GLU A 133 -3.11 2.60 13.10
N LEU A 134 -3.64 2.79 11.89
CA LEU A 134 -4.61 1.88 11.28
C LEU A 134 -4.03 0.48 11.09
N VAL A 135 -2.81 0.37 10.57
CA VAL A 135 -2.16 -0.93 10.35
C VAL A 135 -1.93 -1.67 11.67
N ARG A 136 -1.60 -0.96 12.76
CA ARG A 136 -1.50 -1.57 14.09
C ARG A 136 -2.86 -2.04 14.60
N ALA A 137 -3.90 -1.23 14.45
CA ALA A 137 -5.24 -1.53 14.93
C ALA A 137 -5.86 -2.74 14.20
N HIS A 138 -5.61 -2.87 12.90
CA HIS A 138 -6.18 -3.89 12.03
C HIS A 138 -5.19 -5.03 11.69
N ALA A 139 -4.04 -5.11 12.38
CA ALA A 139 -2.96 -6.05 12.05
C ALA A 139 -3.44 -7.51 11.91
N ALA A 140 -4.35 -7.95 12.80
CA ALA A 140 -4.89 -9.30 12.79
C ALA A 140 -5.66 -9.63 11.49
N GLU A 141 -6.33 -8.64 10.88
CA GLU A 141 -7.07 -8.82 9.63
C GLU A 141 -6.16 -9.13 8.44
N TRP A 142 -4.88 -8.74 8.54
CA TRP A 142 -3.89 -8.90 7.47
C TRP A 142 -2.76 -9.86 7.83
N ASN A 143 -3.02 -10.72 8.83
CA ASN A 143 -2.07 -11.72 9.34
C ASN A 143 -0.76 -11.12 9.90
N ALA A 144 -0.77 -9.84 10.25
CA ALA A 144 0.39 -9.12 10.75
C ALA A 144 0.52 -9.22 12.27
N ASP A 145 1.76 -9.18 12.76
CA ASP A 145 2.06 -8.94 14.18
C ASP A 145 2.10 -7.41 14.43
N PRO A 146 1.23 -6.84 15.28
CA PRO A 146 1.17 -5.41 15.53
C PRO A 146 2.48 -4.84 16.14
N LYS A 147 3.36 -5.70 16.67
CA LYS A 147 4.68 -5.33 17.21
C LYS A 147 5.79 -5.35 16.15
N LYS A 148 5.51 -5.82 14.92
CA LYS A 148 6.49 -5.95 13.82
C LYS A 148 6.08 -5.15 12.59
N ILE A 149 5.64 -3.90 12.81
CA ILE A 149 5.25 -2.97 11.74
C ILE A 149 6.40 -2.00 11.48
N GLY A 150 6.87 -1.99 10.23
CA GLY A 150 7.89 -1.09 9.72
C GLY A 150 7.40 -0.22 8.57
N ILE A 151 8.24 0.72 8.14
CA ILE A 151 8.00 1.59 6.99
C ILE A 151 9.21 1.55 6.06
N LEU A 152 8.97 1.59 4.75
CA LEU A 152 9.98 1.62 3.70
C LEU A 152 9.62 2.76 2.73
N GLY A 153 10.52 3.71 2.54
CA GLY A 153 10.31 4.86 1.66
C GLY A 153 11.33 4.92 0.54
N PHE A 154 10.90 5.43 -0.62
CA PHE A 154 11.76 5.66 -1.79
C PHE A 154 11.75 7.13 -2.16
N SER A 155 12.92 7.72 -2.40
CA SER A 155 13.17 9.05 -3.04
C SER A 155 12.56 10.30 -2.41
N ALA A 156 11.27 10.25 -2.05
CA ALA A 156 10.41 11.34 -1.60
C ALA A 156 10.12 12.32 -2.70
#